data_AF-A0A9D9N084-F1
#
_entry.id   AF-A0A9D9N084-F1
#
_cell.length_a   1.000
_cell.length_b   1.000
_cell.length_c   1.000
_cell.angle_alpha   90.00
_cell.angle_beta   90.00
_cell.angle_gamma   90.00
#
_symmetry.space_group_name_H-M   'P 1'
#
loop_
_entity.id
_entity.type
_entity.pdbx_description
1 polymer ?
#
loop_
_entity_poly.entity_id
_entity_poly.type
_entity_poly.pdbx_seq_one_letter_code
_entity_poly.pdbx_strand_id
1 'polypeptide(L)'
;MMKVRLHKTYDTATRWSELEPDQFIGLVGAIERFELGTCNFEEFKIATVAAILRIDIRKTKVTDTLAENFFRIAERLTFPYTIEEKKDRREVHFNIILDRQMVPEIGKYSGYTFKCEYGLADTNLCAEQYVDAISLMQLYSRGHDPQVLDRLVAVLYAPEPYGMESIGMVKASGLPHDMKNAAYYNFRGILEWIKRLPKYDIIYNRSYEPAAGSSPMGLEGSIYTLAKAGYGNYRDICRLNLFTYLDMLLDQSIESVRTLKGCGLKPIEIAEKLHLDINQIADLL
;
A
#
# COMPACT_ATOMS: atom_id res chain seq x y z
N MET A 1 8.99 51.33 -4.80
CA MET A 1 8.78 49.93 -5.24
C MET A 1 9.40 48.99 -4.22
N MET A 2 8.57 48.33 -3.42
CA MET A 2 9.04 47.34 -2.45
C MET A 2 9.29 46.03 -3.21
N LYS A 3 10.56 45.69 -3.46
CA LYS A 3 10.92 44.39 -4.04
C LYS A 3 10.70 43.33 -2.97
N VAL A 4 9.60 42.59 -3.07
CA VAL A 4 9.39 41.37 -2.29
C VAL A 4 10.45 40.37 -2.73
N ARG A 5 11.47 40.15 -1.89
CA ARG A 5 12.43 39.06 -2.06
C ARG A 5 11.75 37.78 -1.59
N LEU A 6 11.28 36.96 -2.54
CA LEU A 6 10.89 35.58 -2.25
C LEU A 6 12.18 34.82 -1.93
N HIS A 7 12.43 34.54 -0.64
CA HIS A 7 13.72 34.02 -0.18
C HIS A 7 13.93 32.51 -0.42
N LYS A 8 12.96 31.81 -1.00
CA LYS A 8 13.06 30.46 -1.56
C LYS A 8 11.76 30.17 -2.32
N THR A 9 11.85 29.58 -3.51
CA THR A 9 10.70 28.96 -4.16
C THR A 9 10.50 27.59 -3.54
N TYR A 10 9.28 27.30 -3.09
CA TYR A 10 8.91 25.98 -2.58
C TYR A 10 7.91 25.39 -3.56
N ASP A 11 8.23 24.24 -4.12
CA ASP A 11 7.28 23.44 -4.88
C ASP A 11 6.56 22.50 -3.92
N THR A 12 5.24 22.49 -3.99
CA THR A 12 4.41 21.56 -3.21
C THR A 12 4.16 20.31 -4.05
N ALA A 13 4.47 19.14 -3.49
CA ALA A 13 4.13 17.87 -4.13
C ALA A 13 2.62 17.78 -4.37
N THR A 14 2.24 17.35 -5.56
CA THR A 14 0.84 17.18 -6.00
C THR A 14 0.42 15.73 -6.09
N ARG A 15 1.38 14.80 -5.98
CA ARG A 15 1.16 13.35 -5.99
C ARG A 15 2.23 12.64 -5.15
N TRP A 16 1.96 11.38 -4.79
CA TRP A 16 2.86 10.57 -3.96
C TRP A 16 4.25 10.39 -4.56
N SER A 17 4.33 10.20 -5.88
CA SER A 17 5.59 9.99 -6.60
C SER A 17 6.44 11.26 -6.76
N GLU A 18 5.99 12.42 -6.27
CA GLU A 18 6.80 13.65 -6.19
C GLU A 18 7.44 13.83 -4.79
N LEU A 19 7.09 12.98 -3.82
CA LEU A 19 7.66 13.05 -2.48
C LEU A 19 9.07 12.44 -2.43
N GLU A 20 9.89 13.04 -1.59
CA GLU A 20 11.13 12.45 -1.11
C GLU A 20 10.88 11.59 0.15
N PRO A 21 11.78 10.64 0.50
CA PRO A 21 11.57 9.71 1.60
C PRO A 21 11.23 10.36 2.95
N ASP A 22 11.89 11.46 3.31
CA ASP A 22 11.67 12.17 4.56
C ASP A 22 10.32 12.92 4.58
N GLN A 23 9.90 13.49 3.45
CA GLN A 23 8.57 14.08 3.28
C GLN A 23 7.50 13.00 3.41
N PHE A 24 7.71 11.84 2.79
CA PHE A 24 6.80 10.70 2.87
C PHE A 24 6.64 10.21 4.32
N ILE A 25 7.73 10.01 5.06
CA ILE A 25 7.71 9.62 6.49
C ILE A 25 6.92 10.63 7.33
N GLY A 26 7.17 11.93 7.15
CA GLY A 26 6.45 12.98 7.87
C GLY A 26 4.95 12.99 7.54
N LEU A 27 4.61 12.77 6.27
CA LEU A 27 3.23 12.81 5.78
C LEU A 27 2.41 11.62 6.28
N VAL A 28 2.95 10.40 6.19
CA VAL A 28 2.25 9.21 6.68
C VAL A 28 2.13 9.19 8.20
N GLY A 29 3.07 9.80 8.92
CA GLY A 29 2.91 10.06 10.35
C GLY A 29 1.82 11.09 10.68
N ALA A 30 1.55 12.05 9.79
CA ALA A 30 0.38 12.93 9.93
C ALA A 30 -0.93 12.16 9.66
N ILE A 31 -0.95 11.31 8.63
CA ILE A 31 -2.11 10.47 8.27
C ILE A 31 -2.46 9.52 9.41
N GLU A 32 -1.48 8.79 9.96
CA GLU A 32 -1.71 7.87 11.07
C GLU A 32 -2.33 8.58 12.28
N ARG A 33 -1.80 9.73 12.67
CA ARG A 33 -2.35 10.50 13.80
C ARG A 33 -3.81 10.90 13.56
N PHE A 34 -4.16 11.23 12.33
CA PHE A 34 -5.53 11.57 11.94
C PHE A 34 -6.43 10.33 11.91
N GLU A 35 -5.98 9.22 11.31
CA GLU A 35 -6.71 7.94 11.27
C GLU A 35 -6.97 7.39 12.69
N LEU A 36 -6.01 7.57 13.62
CA LEU A 36 -6.15 7.20 15.04
C LEU A 36 -6.96 8.20 15.88
N GLY A 37 -7.43 9.31 15.29
CA GLY A 37 -8.20 10.35 15.99
C GLY A 37 -7.39 11.15 17.02
N THR A 38 -6.06 11.10 16.97
CA THR A 38 -5.15 11.83 17.87
C THR A 38 -4.92 13.28 17.45
N CYS A 39 -5.32 13.65 16.23
CA CYS A 39 -5.40 15.03 15.77
C CYS A 39 -6.68 15.28 14.96
N ASN A 40 -7.14 16.52 14.95
CA ASN A 40 -8.29 16.94 14.13
C ASN A 40 -7.86 17.28 12.69
N PHE A 41 -8.84 17.58 11.83
CA PHE A 41 -8.58 17.81 10.41
C PHE A 41 -7.72 19.05 10.11
N GLU A 42 -7.86 20.13 10.89
CA GLU A 42 -7.03 21.32 10.71
C GLU A 42 -5.59 21.09 11.18
N GLU A 43 -5.40 20.36 12.29
CA GLU A 43 -4.08 19.93 12.76
C GLU A 43 -3.40 19.00 11.74
N PHE A 44 -4.17 18.09 11.14
CA PHE A 44 -3.69 17.21 10.07
C PHE A 44 -3.23 18.00 8.84
N LYS A 45 -4.02 19.00 8.42
CA LYS A 45 -3.68 19.91 7.32
C LYS A 45 -2.38 20.67 7.56
N ILE A 46 -2.21 21.22 8.76
CA ILE A 46 -0.97 21.91 9.18
C ILE A 46 0.22 20.94 9.19
N ALA A 47 0.03 19.73 9.75
CA ALA A 47 1.07 18.70 9.79
C ALA A 47 1.50 18.24 8.40
N THR A 48 0.54 18.14 7.47
CA THR A 48 0.78 17.82 6.06
C THR A 48 1.66 18.88 5.40
N VAL A 49 1.32 20.17 5.56
CA VAL A 49 2.16 21.26 5.04
C VAL A 49 3.57 21.22 5.64
N ALA A 50 3.68 20.98 6.95
CA ALA A 50 4.98 20.81 7.59
C ALA A 50 5.80 19.67 6.99
N ALA A 51 5.18 18.51 6.77
CA ALA A 51 5.85 17.36 6.19
C ALA A 51 6.33 17.66 4.76
N ILE A 52 5.48 18.23 3.91
CA ILE A 52 5.82 18.58 2.53
C ILE A 52 6.93 19.63 2.50
N LEU A 53 6.88 20.65 3.37
CA LEU A 53 7.90 21.71 3.41
C LEU A 53 9.14 21.35 4.22
N ARG A 54 9.20 20.14 4.81
CA ARG A 54 10.28 19.68 5.71
C ARG A 54 10.53 20.60 6.91
N ILE A 55 9.45 21.14 7.48
CA ILE A 55 9.50 22.04 8.63
C ILE A 55 9.16 21.25 9.90
N ASP A 56 10.13 21.15 10.81
CA ASP A 56 9.92 20.58 12.14
C ASP A 56 9.21 21.59 13.04
N ILE A 57 7.87 21.49 13.14
CA ILE A 57 7.04 22.37 13.97
C ILE A 57 7.45 22.33 15.45
N ARG A 58 8.00 21.20 15.94
CA ARG A 58 8.35 21.05 17.36
C ARG A 58 9.58 21.87 17.73
N LYS A 59 10.47 22.12 16.76
CA LYS A 59 11.70 22.91 16.93
C LYS A 59 11.56 24.33 16.39
N THR A 60 10.50 24.60 15.65
CA THR A 60 10.27 25.92 15.05
C THR A 60 9.41 26.76 15.97
N LYS A 61 9.85 27.97 16.29
CA LYS A 61 8.98 28.94 16.98
C LYS A 61 7.84 29.31 16.03
N VAL A 62 6.64 28.83 16.33
CA VAL A 62 5.44 29.15 15.56
C VAL A 62 5.08 30.62 15.83
N THR A 63 5.24 31.46 14.81
CA THR A 63 4.77 32.85 14.81
C THR A 63 3.40 32.91 14.14
N ASP A 64 2.63 33.97 14.42
CA ASP A 64 1.31 34.19 13.79
C ASP A 64 1.42 34.17 12.25
N THR A 65 2.49 34.78 11.71
CA THR A 65 2.75 34.78 10.27
C THR A 65 3.05 33.38 9.72
N LEU A 66 3.78 32.55 10.48
CA LEU A 66 4.06 31.17 10.05
C LEU A 66 2.77 30.35 10.06
N ALA A 67 1.95 30.48 11.11
CA ALA A 67 0.67 29.80 11.20
C ALA A 67 -0.28 30.22 10.07
N GLU A 68 -0.37 31.52 9.78
CA GLU A 68 -1.19 32.05 8.67
C GLU A 68 -0.71 31.51 7.31
N ASN A 69 0.60 31.46 7.08
CA ASN A 69 1.16 30.90 5.86
C ASN A 69 0.83 29.41 5.71
N PHE A 70 0.97 28.63 6.79
CA PHE A 70 0.63 27.20 6.79
C PHE A 70 -0.84 26.99 6.46
N PHE A 71 -1.73 27.76 7.07
CA PHE A 71 -3.16 27.68 6.82
C PHE A 71 -3.50 27.98 5.36
N ARG A 72 -2.96 29.07 4.80
CA ARG A 72 -3.19 29.46 3.40
C ARG A 72 -2.67 28.43 2.39
N ILE A 73 -1.54 27.77 2.69
CA ILE A 73 -1.02 26.67 1.86
C ILE A 73 -1.94 25.46 1.98
N ALA A 74 -2.35 25.11 3.20
CA ALA A 74 -3.20 23.95 3.45
C ALA A 74 -4.58 24.05 2.78
N GLU A 75 -5.15 25.25 2.66
CA GLU A 75 -6.40 25.49 1.91
C GLU A 75 -6.27 25.22 0.41
N ARG A 76 -5.04 25.25 -0.13
CA ARG A 76 -4.78 25.02 -1.56
C ARG A 76 -4.30 23.60 -1.85
N LEU A 77 -4.12 22.76 -0.82
CA LEU A 77 -3.69 21.39 -1.00
C LEU A 77 -4.82 20.55 -1.59
N THR A 78 -4.57 19.97 -2.76
CA THR A 78 -5.40 18.92 -3.38
C THR A 78 -4.84 17.51 -3.14
N PHE A 79 -3.77 17.42 -2.34
CA PHE A 79 -2.99 16.24 -2.02
C PHE A 79 -2.60 16.33 -0.53
N PRO A 80 -2.61 15.26 0.28
CA PRO A 80 -2.71 13.83 -0.07
C PRO A 80 -4.12 13.21 0.00
N TYR A 81 -5.16 14.02 0.17
CA TYR A 81 -6.51 13.54 0.46
C TYR A 81 -7.55 14.07 -0.50
N THR A 82 -8.64 13.33 -0.61
CA THR A 82 -9.89 13.78 -1.23
C THR A 82 -10.99 13.83 -0.18
N ILE A 83 -11.89 14.81 -0.30
CA ILE A 83 -13.05 14.93 0.57
C ILE A 83 -14.28 14.50 -0.23
N GLU A 84 -15.01 13.51 0.28
CA GLU A 84 -16.33 13.12 -0.23
C GLU A 84 -17.40 13.73 0.68
N GLU A 85 -18.27 14.57 0.10
CA GLU A 85 -19.43 15.10 0.82
C GLU A 85 -20.62 14.15 0.69
N LYS A 86 -20.96 13.47 1.78
CA LYS A 86 -22.21 12.69 1.92
C LYS A 86 -23.24 13.53 2.66
N LYS A 87 -24.54 13.23 2.48
CA LYS A 87 -25.67 14.03 2.99
C LYS A 87 -25.52 14.47 4.46
N ASP A 88 -24.92 13.64 5.30
CA ASP A 88 -24.80 13.88 6.75
C ASP A 88 -23.35 13.91 7.28
N ARG A 89 -22.33 13.70 6.42
CA ARG A 89 -20.92 13.66 6.85
C ARG A 89 -19.94 13.95 5.72
N ARG A 90 -18.79 14.50 6.09
CA ARG A 90 -17.61 14.59 5.23
C ARG A 90 -16.69 13.42 5.53
N GLU A 91 -16.35 12.65 4.51
CA GLU A 91 -15.37 11.56 4.60
C GLU A 91 -14.06 12.00 3.93
N VAL A 92 -12.95 11.76 4.63
CA VAL A 92 -11.60 12.08 4.13
C VAL A 92 -10.97 10.77 3.68
N HIS A 93 -10.54 10.71 2.41
CA HIS A 93 -9.95 9.52 1.82
C HIS A 93 -8.48 9.77 1.47
N PHE A 94 -7.61 8.83 1.88
CA PHE A 94 -6.19 8.82 1.54
C PHE A 94 -5.93 7.79 0.44
N ASN A 95 -5.82 8.25 -0.81
CA ASN A 95 -5.53 7.40 -1.95
C ASN A 95 -4.01 7.26 -2.11
N ILE A 96 -3.38 6.46 -1.25
CA ILE A 96 -1.93 6.21 -1.27
C ILE A 96 -1.63 5.21 -2.39
N ILE A 97 -0.96 5.68 -3.45
CA ILE A 97 -0.61 4.87 -4.61
C ILE A 97 0.86 5.13 -4.91
N LEU A 98 1.68 4.09 -4.90
CA LEU A 98 3.14 4.21 -5.03
C LEU A 98 3.66 3.33 -6.15
N ASP A 99 4.36 3.95 -7.09
CA ASP A 99 5.01 3.31 -8.24
C ASP A 99 6.47 2.94 -7.95
N ARG A 100 6.96 3.21 -6.74
CA ARG A 100 8.31 2.90 -6.28
C ARG A 100 8.37 2.72 -4.77
N GLN A 101 9.42 2.05 -4.32
CA GLN A 101 9.82 1.98 -2.91
C GLN A 101 10.28 3.35 -2.41
N MET A 102 9.56 3.92 -1.46
CA MET A 102 9.87 5.22 -0.81
C MET A 102 10.75 5.06 0.42
N VAL A 103 10.84 3.85 0.98
CA VAL A 103 11.62 3.53 2.19
C VAL A 103 12.53 2.33 1.88
N PRO A 104 13.59 2.50 1.07
CA PRO A 104 14.45 1.38 0.66
C PRO A 104 15.30 0.84 1.82
N GLU A 105 15.55 1.63 2.85
CA GLU A 105 16.37 1.26 4.00
C GLU A 105 15.71 1.74 5.29
N ILE A 106 15.73 0.89 6.33
CA ILE A 106 15.39 1.29 7.69
C ILE A 106 16.51 0.86 8.64
N GLY A 107 17.12 1.85 9.30
CA GLY A 107 18.27 1.62 10.17
C GLY A 107 19.45 1.08 9.36
N LYS A 108 19.75 -0.20 9.55
CA LYS A 108 20.83 -0.92 8.82
C LYS A 108 20.30 -1.99 7.86
N TYR A 109 18.99 -2.08 7.71
CA TYR A 109 18.32 -3.14 6.96
C TYR A 109 17.87 -2.58 5.61
N SER A 110 18.24 -3.27 4.53
CA SER A 110 17.74 -2.99 3.20
C SER A 110 16.43 -3.74 2.98
N GLY A 111 15.43 -3.02 2.48
CA GLY A 111 14.11 -3.53 2.18
C GLY A 111 14.03 -4.24 0.84
N TYR A 112 12.85 -4.76 0.55
CA TYR A 112 12.50 -5.13 -0.82
C TYR A 112 12.58 -3.92 -1.76
N THR A 113 12.95 -4.21 -3.00
CA THR A 113 12.95 -3.27 -4.11
C THR A 113 11.60 -3.29 -4.80
N PHE A 114 11.13 -2.13 -5.22
CA PHE A 114 9.99 -1.99 -6.11
C PHE A 114 10.20 -0.73 -6.93
N LYS A 115 10.14 -0.84 -8.24
CA LYS A 115 10.27 0.29 -9.14
C LYS A 115 9.44 0.07 -10.39
N CYS A 116 8.90 1.16 -10.93
CA CYS A 116 8.24 1.15 -12.20
C CYS A 116 9.00 2.04 -13.19
N GLU A 117 9.47 1.46 -14.29
CA GLU A 117 10.16 2.18 -15.36
C GLU A 117 9.45 1.86 -16.68
N TYR A 118 9.03 2.90 -17.41
CA TYR A 118 8.35 2.77 -18.71
C TYR A 118 7.11 1.85 -18.70
N GLY A 119 6.39 1.81 -17.57
CA GLY A 119 5.20 0.97 -17.39
C GLY A 119 5.49 -0.50 -17.05
N LEU A 120 6.75 -0.87 -16.88
CA LEU A 120 7.18 -2.18 -16.41
C LEU A 120 7.54 -2.08 -14.93
N ALA A 121 6.89 -2.88 -14.11
CA ALA A 121 7.21 -2.99 -12.68
C ALA A 121 8.23 -4.11 -12.45
N ASP A 122 9.21 -3.82 -11.59
CA ASP A 122 10.25 -4.75 -11.18
C ASP A 122 10.37 -4.74 -9.65
N THR A 123 10.61 -5.91 -9.08
CA THR A 123 10.69 -6.12 -7.63
C THR A 123 11.46 -7.39 -7.32
N ASN A 124 12.14 -7.44 -6.18
CA ASN A 124 12.73 -8.67 -5.65
C ASN A 124 11.82 -9.39 -4.63
N LEU A 125 10.60 -8.90 -4.38
CA LEU A 125 9.64 -9.61 -3.53
C LEU A 125 9.39 -11.01 -4.10
N CYS A 126 9.58 -12.03 -3.26
CA CYS A 126 9.12 -13.37 -3.58
C CYS A 126 7.66 -13.59 -3.16
N ALA A 127 7.04 -14.65 -3.69
CA ALA A 127 5.66 -15.00 -3.39
C ALA A 127 5.41 -15.17 -1.88
N GLU A 128 6.31 -15.88 -1.18
CA GLU A 128 6.17 -16.11 0.27
C GLU A 128 6.23 -14.80 1.07
N GLN A 129 7.20 -13.94 0.77
CA GLN A 129 7.35 -12.63 1.42
C GLN A 129 6.13 -11.74 1.18
N TYR A 130 5.58 -11.74 -0.05
CA TYR A 130 4.39 -10.98 -0.39
C TYR A 130 3.15 -11.48 0.36
N VAL A 131 2.94 -12.80 0.44
CA VAL A 131 1.81 -13.40 1.17
C VAL A 131 1.89 -13.07 2.65
N ASP A 132 3.06 -13.27 3.27
CA ASP A 132 3.29 -12.95 4.69
C ASP A 132 3.06 -11.45 4.97
N ALA A 133 3.57 -10.58 4.10
CA ALA A 133 3.41 -9.13 4.23
C ALA A 133 1.94 -8.70 4.13
N ILE A 134 1.14 -9.30 3.24
CA ILE A 134 -0.28 -8.99 3.14
C ILE A 134 -1.03 -9.43 4.39
N SER A 135 -0.80 -10.64 4.89
CA SER A 135 -1.45 -11.13 6.10
C SER A 135 -1.15 -10.22 7.30
N LEU A 136 0.12 -9.84 7.49
CA LEU A 136 0.51 -8.94 8.57
C LEU A 136 -0.03 -7.52 8.39
N MET A 137 -0.06 -7.00 7.16
CA MET A 137 -0.63 -5.69 6.86
C MET A 137 -2.13 -5.64 7.16
N GLN A 138 -2.89 -6.69 6.80
CA GLN A 138 -4.32 -6.80 7.11
C GLN A 138 -4.58 -6.96 8.61
N LEU A 139 -3.72 -7.70 9.32
CA LEU A 139 -3.81 -7.84 10.77
C LEU A 139 -3.55 -6.50 11.45
N TYR A 140 -2.52 -5.77 11.01
CA TYR A 140 -2.18 -4.46 11.55
C TYR A 140 -3.29 -3.43 11.29
N SER A 141 -3.89 -3.41 10.10
CA SER A 141 -4.95 -2.45 9.77
C SER A 141 -6.23 -2.62 10.60
N ARG A 142 -6.42 -3.76 11.28
CA ARG A 142 -7.59 -4.01 12.15
C ARG A 142 -7.32 -3.67 13.61
N GLY A 143 -6.10 -3.94 14.09
CA GLY A 143 -5.78 -3.88 15.53
C GLY A 143 -4.75 -2.81 15.91
N HIS A 144 -4.00 -2.27 14.95
CA HIS A 144 -2.87 -1.36 15.16
C HIS A 144 -1.87 -1.87 16.23
N ASP A 145 -1.71 -3.19 16.37
CA ASP A 145 -0.79 -3.79 17.34
C ASP A 145 0.67 -3.52 16.94
N PRO A 146 1.47 -2.86 17.80
CA PRO A 146 2.88 -2.59 17.53
C PRO A 146 3.71 -3.84 17.23
N GLN A 147 3.38 -5.00 17.80
CA GLN A 147 4.11 -6.24 17.53
C GLN A 147 3.87 -6.78 16.12
N VAL A 148 2.66 -6.58 15.61
CA VAL A 148 2.31 -6.92 14.22
C VAL A 148 3.05 -5.99 13.26
N LEU A 149 3.13 -4.69 13.59
CA LEU A 149 3.92 -3.75 12.81
C LEU A 149 5.41 -4.11 12.80
N ASP A 150 5.97 -4.48 13.94
CA ASP A 150 7.35 -4.95 14.03
C ASP A 150 7.58 -6.18 13.15
N ARG A 151 6.64 -7.14 13.15
CA ARG A 151 6.72 -8.32 12.29
C ARG A 151 6.58 -7.99 10.82
N LEU A 152 5.68 -7.08 10.43
CA LEU A 152 5.54 -6.63 9.06
C LEU A 152 6.85 -6.00 8.56
N VAL A 153 7.46 -5.12 9.36
CA VAL A 153 8.77 -4.53 9.03
C VAL A 153 9.84 -5.60 8.94
N ALA A 154 9.85 -6.59 9.84
CA ALA A 154 10.81 -7.70 9.76
C ALA A 154 10.67 -8.52 8.46
N VAL A 155 9.44 -8.74 7.98
CA VAL A 155 9.18 -9.41 6.70
C VAL A 155 9.63 -8.57 5.51
N LEU A 156 9.30 -7.28 5.49
CA LEU A 156 9.60 -6.39 4.37
C LEU A 156 11.11 -6.06 4.23
N TYR A 157 11.87 -6.14 5.31
CA TYR A 157 13.31 -5.83 5.36
C TYR A 157 14.18 -7.04 5.68
N ALA A 158 13.63 -8.24 5.52
CA ALA A 158 14.39 -9.47 5.63
C ALA A 158 15.40 -9.56 4.45
N PRO A 159 16.67 -9.88 4.73
CA PRO A 159 17.66 -10.06 3.67
C PRO A 159 17.36 -11.30 2.83
N GLU A 160 17.85 -11.31 1.60
CA GLU A 160 17.79 -12.50 0.75
C GLU A 160 18.82 -13.57 1.21
N PRO A 161 18.48 -14.87 1.11
CA PRO A 161 17.19 -15.43 0.71
C PRO A 161 16.13 -15.29 1.81
N TYR A 162 14.89 -14.95 1.40
CA TYR A 162 13.76 -14.82 2.31
C TYR A 162 13.44 -16.12 3.04
N GLY A 163 13.05 -15.99 4.32
CA GLY A 163 12.61 -17.09 5.19
C GLY A 163 12.76 -16.75 6.67
N MET A 164 12.31 -17.66 7.55
CA MET A 164 12.25 -17.43 9.00
C MET A 164 13.57 -16.97 9.64
N GLU A 165 14.71 -17.48 9.17
CA GLU A 165 16.03 -17.07 9.66
C GLU A 165 16.32 -15.59 9.33
N SER A 166 16.12 -15.20 8.06
CA SER A 166 16.31 -13.82 7.59
C SER A 166 15.38 -12.82 8.30
N ILE A 167 14.11 -13.19 8.53
CA ILE A 167 13.15 -12.40 9.31
C ILE A 167 13.66 -12.18 10.74
N GLY A 168 14.24 -13.23 11.36
CA GLY A 168 14.81 -13.18 12.70
C GLY A 168 16.03 -12.25 12.83
N MET A 169 16.69 -11.88 11.72
CA MET A 169 17.82 -10.93 11.73
C MET A 169 17.38 -9.47 11.88
N VAL A 170 16.11 -9.17 11.55
CA VAL A 170 15.57 -7.80 11.58
C VAL A 170 15.01 -7.48 12.97
N LYS A 171 15.71 -6.62 13.70
CA LYS A 171 15.32 -6.18 15.05
C LYS A 171 14.39 -4.97 14.98
N ALA A 172 13.18 -5.20 14.45
CA ALA A 172 12.24 -4.11 14.17
C ALA A 172 11.76 -3.35 15.42
N SER A 173 11.67 -4.01 16.58
CA SER A 173 11.22 -3.39 17.83
C SER A 173 12.07 -2.22 18.32
N GLY A 174 13.36 -2.17 17.92
CA GLY A 174 14.26 -1.06 18.24
C GLY A 174 14.17 0.14 17.28
N LEU A 175 13.36 0.05 16.22
CA LEU A 175 13.25 1.08 15.20
C LEU A 175 12.21 2.15 15.59
N PRO A 176 12.42 3.42 15.20
CA PRO A 176 11.44 4.48 15.43
C PRO A 176 10.07 4.14 14.82
N HIS A 177 9.00 4.42 15.56
CA HIS A 177 7.62 4.15 15.12
C HIS A 177 7.31 4.78 13.76
N ASP A 178 7.68 6.03 13.54
CA ASP A 178 7.44 6.76 12.28
C ASP A 178 8.06 6.03 11.07
N MET A 179 9.23 5.39 11.22
CA MET A 179 9.85 4.62 10.14
C MET A 179 9.09 3.31 9.87
N LYS A 180 8.67 2.62 10.93
CA LYS A 180 7.89 1.38 10.81
C LYS A 180 6.54 1.65 10.16
N ASN A 181 5.88 2.73 10.57
CA ASN A 181 4.63 3.17 9.99
C ASN A 181 4.81 3.56 8.51
N ALA A 182 5.90 4.24 8.17
CA ALA A 182 6.22 4.54 6.77
C ALA A 182 6.41 3.27 5.92
N ALA A 183 7.07 2.22 6.45
CA ALA A 183 7.15 0.93 5.75
C ALA A 183 5.76 0.31 5.49
N TYR A 184 4.86 0.37 6.48
CA TYR A 184 3.48 -0.10 6.33
C TYR A 184 2.74 0.64 5.22
N TYR A 185 2.69 1.97 5.26
CA TYR A 185 2.01 2.76 4.22
C TYR A 185 2.68 2.64 2.85
N ASN A 186 4.00 2.46 2.81
CA ASN A 186 4.71 2.22 1.57
C ASN A 186 4.25 0.92 0.91
N PHE A 187 4.25 -0.19 1.66
CA PHE A 187 3.79 -1.47 1.13
C PHE A 187 2.31 -1.44 0.75
N ARG A 188 1.46 -0.79 1.57
CA ARG A 188 0.05 -0.56 1.26
C ARG A 188 -0.11 0.20 -0.07
N GLY A 189 0.68 1.25 -0.29
CA GLY A 189 0.62 2.06 -1.51
C GLY A 189 1.10 1.33 -2.76
N ILE A 190 2.12 0.48 -2.64
CA ILE A 190 2.59 -0.39 -3.72
C ILE A 190 1.54 -1.45 -4.04
N LEU A 191 0.92 -2.07 -3.03
CA LEU A 191 -0.16 -3.01 -3.25
C LEU A 191 -1.34 -2.36 -3.96
N GLU A 192 -1.72 -1.15 -3.56
CA GLU A 192 -2.78 -0.38 -4.21
C GLU A 192 -2.43 -0.07 -5.68
N TRP A 193 -1.16 0.18 -5.99
CA TRP A 193 -0.70 0.32 -7.37
C TRP A 193 -0.83 -1.00 -8.16
N ILE A 194 -0.40 -2.13 -7.58
CA ILE A 194 -0.48 -3.46 -8.23
C ILE A 194 -1.94 -3.83 -8.51
N LYS A 195 -2.86 -3.57 -7.58
CA LYS A 195 -4.30 -3.83 -7.73
C LYS A 195 -4.95 -3.09 -8.89
N ARG A 196 -4.38 -1.95 -9.30
CA ARG A 196 -4.87 -1.13 -10.41
C ARG A 196 -4.37 -1.60 -11.77
N LEU A 197 -3.48 -2.59 -11.82
CA LEU A 197 -3.06 -3.20 -13.08
C LEU A 197 -4.24 -3.97 -13.69
N PRO A 198 -4.70 -3.60 -14.90
CA PRO A 198 -5.87 -4.23 -15.51
C PRO A 198 -5.75 -5.75 -15.64
N LYS A 199 -4.53 -6.27 -15.87
CA LYS A 199 -4.29 -7.71 -15.99
C LYS A 199 -4.59 -8.52 -14.72
N TYR A 200 -4.60 -7.88 -13.55
CA TYR A 200 -4.83 -8.55 -12.26
C TYR A 200 -6.21 -8.24 -11.68
N ASP A 201 -7.10 -7.64 -12.45
CA ASP A 201 -8.43 -7.23 -12.01
C ASP A 201 -9.23 -8.39 -11.40
N ILE A 202 -9.23 -9.56 -12.05
CA ILE A 202 -9.88 -10.80 -11.55
C ILE A 202 -9.32 -11.29 -10.21
N ILE A 203 -8.06 -11.00 -9.90
CA ILE A 203 -7.42 -11.42 -8.65
C ILE A 203 -7.93 -10.55 -7.49
N TYR A 204 -8.04 -9.23 -7.72
CA TYR A 204 -8.20 -8.24 -6.66
C TYR A 204 -9.61 -7.61 -6.54
N ASN A 205 -10.33 -7.45 -7.64
CA ASN A 205 -11.60 -6.71 -7.69
C ASN A 205 -12.77 -7.68 -7.83
N ARG A 206 -13.17 -8.31 -6.71
CA ARG A 206 -14.28 -9.26 -6.66
C ARG A 206 -15.59 -8.56 -6.27
N SER A 207 -16.72 -8.94 -6.88
CA SER A 207 -18.03 -8.27 -6.74
C SER A 207 -18.60 -8.22 -5.32
N TYR A 208 -18.12 -9.11 -4.45
CA TYR A 208 -18.42 -9.06 -3.03
C TYR A 208 -17.22 -8.53 -2.27
N GLU A 209 -17.35 -7.32 -1.72
CA GLU A 209 -16.56 -6.94 -0.55
C GLU A 209 -16.84 -7.99 0.52
N PRO A 210 -15.83 -8.75 0.95
CA PRO A 210 -16.02 -9.58 2.12
C PRO A 210 -16.41 -8.66 3.27
N ALA A 211 -17.45 -9.01 4.04
CA ALA A 211 -17.83 -8.27 5.25
C ALA A 211 -16.56 -7.90 6.03
N ALA A 212 -16.40 -6.61 6.39
CA ALA A 212 -15.22 -6.03 7.02
C ALA A 212 -14.54 -7.03 7.96
N GLY A 213 -13.47 -7.68 7.48
CA GLY A 213 -12.82 -8.77 8.20
C GLY A 213 -12.67 -10.11 7.46
N SER A 214 -13.34 -10.34 6.33
CA SER A 214 -13.19 -11.59 5.58
C SER A 214 -12.13 -11.46 4.48
N SER A 215 -11.23 -12.43 4.39
CA SER A 215 -10.19 -12.46 3.36
C SER A 215 -10.86 -12.76 2.00
N PRO A 216 -10.65 -11.96 0.95
CA PRO A 216 -11.20 -12.23 -0.39
C PRO A 216 -10.49 -13.46 -0.97
N MET A 217 -10.90 -14.69 -0.62
CA MET A 217 -10.06 -15.92 -0.78
C MET A 217 -8.60 -15.59 -0.50
N GLY A 218 -8.26 -15.46 0.78
CA GLY A 218 -6.97 -14.98 1.25
C GLY A 218 -5.83 -15.56 0.41
N LEU A 219 -4.91 -14.70 -0.02
CA LEU A 219 -3.63 -15.13 -0.57
C LEU A 219 -2.96 -16.18 0.35
N GLU A 220 -3.34 -16.18 1.64
CA GLU A 220 -3.30 -17.30 2.58
C GLU A 220 -3.80 -18.63 1.99
N GLY A 221 -2.85 -19.47 1.58
CA GLY A 221 -3.14 -20.81 1.01
C GLY A 221 -3.21 -20.84 -0.52
N SER A 222 -3.09 -19.71 -1.20
CA SER A 222 -3.01 -19.66 -2.67
C SER A 222 -1.75 -20.37 -3.21
N ILE A 223 -0.60 -20.25 -2.52
CA ILE A 223 0.63 -21.01 -2.84
C ILE A 223 0.35 -22.52 -2.80
N TYR A 224 -0.35 -22.99 -1.77
CA TYR A 224 -0.74 -24.40 -1.64
C TYR A 224 -1.73 -24.81 -2.74
N THR A 225 -2.69 -23.94 -3.08
CA THR A 225 -3.66 -24.17 -4.15
C THR A 225 -2.97 -24.30 -5.52
N LEU A 226 -2.00 -23.44 -5.84
CA LEU A 226 -1.19 -23.54 -7.04
C LEU A 226 -0.38 -24.85 -7.06
N ALA A 227 0.27 -25.18 -5.94
CA ALA A 227 1.04 -26.42 -5.83
C ALA A 227 0.16 -27.66 -6.06
N LYS A 228 -1.03 -27.68 -5.46
CA LYS A 228 -2.01 -28.76 -5.63
C LYS A 228 -2.55 -28.85 -7.06
N ALA A 229 -2.70 -27.72 -7.75
CA ALA A 229 -3.12 -27.65 -9.14
C ALA A 229 -2.03 -28.05 -10.15
N GLY A 230 -0.81 -28.37 -9.68
CA GLY A 230 0.28 -28.87 -10.54
C GLY A 230 1.13 -27.77 -11.18
N TYR A 231 0.97 -26.52 -10.76
CA TYR A 231 1.74 -25.37 -11.27
C TYR A 231 3.22 -25.38 -10.81
N GLY A 232 3.58 -26.21 -9.84
CA GLY A 232 4.93 -26.35 -9.30
C GLY A 232 4.90 -27.03 -7.93
N ASN A 233 6.06 -27.32 -7.35
CA ASN A 233 6.10 -27.71 -5.93
C ASN A 233 6.01 -26.47 -5.03
N TYR A 234 5.54 -26.67 -3.79
CA TYR A 234 5.32 -25.59 -2.83
C TYR A 234 6.55 -24.69 -2.64
N ARG A 235 7.74 -25.30 -2.52
CA ARG A 235 8.98 -24.58 -2.23
C ARG A 235 9.43 -23.70 -3.40
N ASP A 236 9.24 -24.19 -4.62
CA ASP A 236 9.58 -23.42 -5.81
C ASP A 236 8.61 -22.24 -5.97
N ILE A 237 7.31 -22.45 -5.73
CA ILE A 237 6.31 -21.38 -5.79
C ILE A 237 6.61 -20.28 -4.76
N CYS A 238 6.98 -20.63 -3.52
CA CYS A 238 7.38 -19.66 -2.49
C CYS A 238 8.49 -18.70 -2.95
N ARG A 239 9.38 -19.17 -3.82
CA ARG A 239 10.58 -18.43 -4.27
C ARG A 239 10.38 -17.66 -5.56
N LEU A 240 9.23 -17.83 -6.23
CA LEU A 240 8.94 -17.09 -7.45
C LEU A 240 8.91 -15.59 -7.18
N ASN A 241 9.34 -14.83 -8.17
CA ASN A 241 9.10 -13.39 -8.20
C ASN A 241 7.60 -13.10 -8.07
N LEU A 242 7.25 -12.01 -7.37
CA LEU A 242 5.88 -11.56 -7.16
C LEU A 242 5.06 -11.57 -8.45
N PHE A 243 5.56 -10.95 -9.53
CA PHE A 243 4.77 -10.85 -10.77
C PHE A 243 4.61 -12.20 -11.46
N THR A 244 5.62 -13.07 -11.42
CA THR A 244 5.50 -14.45 -11.92
C THR A 244 4.44 -15.23 -11.14
N TYR A 245 4.43 -15.09 -9.82
CA TYR A 245 3.43 -15.71 -8.96
C TYR A 245 2.02 -15.16 -9.22
N LEU A 246 1.85 -13.85 -9.42
CA LEU A 246 0.56 -13.25 -9.78
C LEU A 246 0.09 -13.70 -11.16
N ASP A 247 0.99 -13.86 -12.13
CA ASP A 247 0.66 -14.39 -13.45
C ASP A 247 0.17 -15.86 -13.36
N MET A 248 0.75 -16.67 -12.47
CA MET A 248 0.26 -18.04 -12.21
C MET A 248 -1.12 -18.05 -11.53
N LEU A 249 -1.39 -17.12 -10.61
CA LEU A 249 -2.73 -16.96 -10.03
C LEU A 249 -3.76 -16.54 -11.08
N LEU A 250 -3.37 -15.68 -12.01
CA LEU A 250 -4.20 -15.27 -13.14
C LEU A 250 -4.54 -16.49 -14.02
N ASP A 251 -3.52 -17.26 -14.41
CA ASP A 251 -3.71 -18.47 -15.23
C ASP A 251 -4.66 -19.47 -14.56
N GLN A 252 -4.46 -19.74 -13.27
CA GLN A 252 -5.34 -20.61 -12.49
C GLN A 252 -6.78 -20.09 -12.44
N SER A 253 -6.96 -18.77 -12.31
CA SER A 253 -8.29 -18.14 -12.28
C SER A 253 -8.98 -18.26 -13.63
N ILE A 254 -8.26 -18.04 -14.73
CA ILE A 254 -8.76 -18.18 -16.10
C ILE A 254 -9.13 -19.63 -16.40
N GLU A 255 -8.29 -20.60 -16.01
CA GLU A 255 -8.56 -22.03 -16.18
C GLU A 255 -9.81 -22.46 -15.41
N SER A 256 -10.01 -21.91 -14.20
CA SER A 256 -11.21 -22.14 -13.40
C SER A 256 -12.48 -21.63 -14.10
N VAL A 257 -12.44 -20.42 -14.68
CA VAL A 257 -13.55 -19.84 -15.47
C VAL A 257 -13.84 -20.71 -16.70
N ARG A 258 -12.81 -21.08 -17.47
CA ARG A 258 -12.95 -21.91 -18.68
C ARG A 258 -13.49 -23.31 -18.37
N THR A 259 -13.07 -23.91 -17.27
CA THR A 259 -13.56 -25.22 -16.82
C THR A 259 -15.04 -25.16 -16.49
N LEU A 260 -15.50 -24.16 -15.73
CA LEU A 260 -16.91 -23.99 -15.41
C LEU A 260 -17.74 -23.71 -16.67
N LYS A 261 -17.21 -22.94 -17.62
CA LYS A 261 -17.85 -22.74 -18.91
C LYS A 261 -17.97 -24.04 -19.72
N GLY A 262 -16.92 -24.86 -19.72
CA GLY A 262 -16.91 -26.20 -20.35
C GLY A 262 -17.91 -27.16 -19.72
N CYS A 263 -18.22 -27.02 -18.44
CA CYS A 263 -19.30 -27.74 -17.75
C CYS A 263 -20.71 -27.24 -18.12
N GLY A 264 -20.83 -26.26 -19.02
CA GLY A 264 -22.12 -25.73 -19.50
C GLY A 264 -22.72 -24.62 -18.64
N LEU A 265 -21.99 -24.11 -17.63
CA LEU A 265 -22.51 -23.01 -16.80
C LEU A 265 -22.61 -21.71 -17.62
N LYS A 266 -23.66 -20.93 -17.31
CA LYS A 266 -23.85 -19.59 -17.89
C LYS A 266 -22.91 -18.59 -17.22
N PRO A 267 -22.53 -17.49 -17.90
CA PRO A 267 -21.63 -16.47 -17.32
C PRO A 267 -22.08 -15.93 -15.95
N ILE A 268 -23.39 -15.77 -15.73
CA ILE A 268 -23.97 -15.34 -14.44
C ILE A 268 -23.69 -16.37 -13.34
N GLU A 269 -23.87 -17.66 -13.61
CA GLU A 269 -23.64 -18.74 -12.64
C GLU A 269 -22.14 -18.88 -12.31
N ILE A 270 -21.26 -18.61 -13.27
CA ILE A 270 -19.81 -18.57 -13.07
C ILE A 270 -19.43 -17.36 -12.19
N ALA A 271 -19.96 -16.19 -12.49
CA ALA A 271 -19.74 -14.95 -11.73
C ALA A 271 -20.17 -15.13 -10.27
N GLU A 272 -21.34 -15.71 -10.02
CA GLU A 272 -21.81 -16.02 -8.66
C GLU A 272 -20.90 -17.02 -7.95
N LYS A 273 -20.49 -18.10 -8.63
CA LYS A 273 -19.68 -19.17 -8.04
C LYS A 273 -18.25 -18.75 -7.71
N LEU A 274 -17.68 -17.82 -8.49
CA LEU A 274 -16.32 -17.32 -8.30
C LEU A 274 -16.28 -15.96 -7.60
N HIS A 275 -17.45 -15.38 -7.28
CA HIS A 275 -17.60 -14.04 -6.74
C HIS A 275 -16.96 -12.94 -7.62
N LEU A 276 -17.08 -13.08 -8.93
CA LEU A 276 -16.53 -12.16 -9.93
C LEU A 276 -17.63 -11.30 -10.54
N ASP A 277 -17.25 -10.18 -11.17
CA ASP A 277 -18.17 -9.33 -11.91
C ASP A 277 -18.46 -9.97 -13.27
N ILE A 278 -19.67 -9.78 -13.77
CA ILE A 278 -20.05 -10.35 -15.06
C ILE A 278 -19.21 -9.79 -16.21
N ASN A 279 -18.75 -8.54 -16.11
CA ASN A 279 -17.88 -7.92 -17.09
C ASN A 279 -16.49 -8.58 -17.07
N GLN A 280 -15.96 -8.93 -15.90
CA GLN A 280 -14.71 -9.68 -15.78
C GLN A 280 -14.80 -11.06 -16.43
N ILE A 281 -15.94 -11.73 -16.30
CA ILE A 281 -16.18 -13.01 -16.98
C ILE A 281 -16.27 -12.81 -18.50
N ALA A 282 -16.92 -11.74 -18.96
CA ALA A 282 -17.06 -11.44 -20.40
C ALA A 282 -15.71 -11.15 -21.08
N ASP A 283 -14.78 -10.49 -20.38
CA ASP A 283 -13.44 -10.20 -20.92
C ASP A 283 -12.56 -11.46 -21.05
N LEU A 284 -12.94 -12.56 -20.40
CA LEU A 284 -12.17 -13.82 -20.35
C LEU A 284 -12.72 -14.96 -21.22
N LEU A 285 -13.96 -14.84 -21.71
CA LEU A 285 -14.68 -15.85 -22.49
C LEU A 285 -14.78 -15.48 -23.97
#